data_AF-A0A143XCK8-F1
#
_entry.id   AF-A0A143XCK8-F1
#
_cell.length_a   1.000
_cell.length_b   1.000
_cell.length_c   1.000
_cell.angle_alpha   90.00
_cell.angle_beta   90.00
_cell.angle_gamma   90.00
#
_symmetry.space_group_name_H-M   'P 1'
#
loop_
_entity.id
_entity.type
_entity.pdbx_description
1 polymer ?
#
loop_
_entity_poly.entity_id
_entity_poly.type
_entity_poly.pdbx_seq_one_letter_code
_entity_poly.pdbx_strand_id
1 'polypeptide(L)' 'MIHIECIRILAAYFVIFNHTGNDGFFLFAGYDRGSLPYWLYMFISVLCKISVPLFFMIAGALLLKKDSSLKKI' A
#
# COMPACT_ATOMS: atom_id res chain seq x y z
N MET A 1 -12.67 9.56 9.07
CA MET A 1 -11.23 9.56 9.41
C MET A 1 -10.68 8.14 9.52
N ILE A 2 -11.40 7.21 10.16
CA ILE A 2 -11.03 5.79 10.29
C ILE A 2 -10.60 5.15 8.96
N HIS A 3 -11.33 5.38 7.86
CA HIS A 3 -10.97 4.83 6.55
C HIS A 3 -9.58 5.28 6.05
N ILE A 4 -9.20 6.54 6.29
CA ILE A 4 -7.87 7.07 5.87
C ILE A 4 -6.77 6.42 6.70
N GLU A 5 -7.01 6.20 8.00
CA GLU A 5 -6.08 5.52 8.90
C GLU A 5 -5.90 4.04 8.51
N CYS A 6 -6.98 3.33 8.15
CA CYS A 6 -6.92 1.95 7.65
C CYS A 6 -6.10 1.87 6.35
N ILE A 7 -6.34 2.78 5.41
CA ILE A 7 -5.59 2.83 4.14
C ILE A 7 -4.11 3.15 4.41
N ARG A 8 -3.79 3.96 5.43
CA ARG A 8 -2.40 4.26 5.81
C ARG A 8 -1.67 3.04 6.36
N ILE A 9 -2.34 2.26 7.21
CA ILE A 9 -1.79 0.99 7.73
C ILE A 9 -1.54 0.02 6.58
N LEU A 10 -2.50 -0.10 5.65
CA LEU A 10 -2.37 -0.96 4.47
C LEU A 10 -1.23 -0.50 3.55
N ALA A 11 -1.10 0.81 3.32
CA ALA A 11 -0.01 1.38 2.53
C ALA A 11 1.35 1.06 3.15
N ALA A 12 1.49 1.27 4.47
CA ALA A 12 2.73 0.99 5.20
C ALA A 12 3.08 -0.50 5.14
N TYR A 13 2.09 -1.39 5.27
CA TYR A 13 2.28 -2.84 5.10
C TYR A 13 2.86 -3.18 3.73
N PHE A 14 2.28 -2.63 2.65
CA PHE A 14 2.78 -2.89 1.29
C PHE A 14 4.18 -2.33 1.04
N VAL A 15 4.52 -1.17 1.62
CA VAL A 15 5.90 -0.65 1.55
C VAL A 15 6.88 -1.61 2.22
N ILE A 16 6.56 -2.08 3.43
CA ILE A 16 7.40 -3.03 4.16
C ILE A 16 7.53 -4.34 3.36
N PHE A 17 6.41 -4.93 2.94
CA PHE A 17 6.40 -6.16 2.15
C PHE A 17 7.26 -6.04 0.88
N ASN A 18 7.20 -4.90 0.19
CA ASN A 18 8.02 -4.61 -0.98
C ASN A 18 9.53 -4.59 -0.66
N HIS A 19 9.91 -4.09 0.52
CA HIS A 19 11.31 -3.97 0.94
C HIS A 19 11.88 -5.22 1.61
N THR A 20 11.06 -6.18 2.01
CA THR A 20 11.48 -7.45 2.63
C THR A 20 12.08 -8.46 1.63
N GLY A 21 12.19 -8.10 0.34
CA GLY A 21 12.95 -8.88 -0.65
C GLY A 21 12.42 -10.30 -0.84
N ASN A 22 13.27 -11.31 -0.60
CA ASN A 22 12.92 -12.73 -0.76
C ASN A 22 11.84 -13.23 0.21
N ASP A 23 11.74 -12.62 1.39
CA ASP A 23 10.71 -12.96 2.38
C ASP A 23 9.41 -12.16 2.17
N GLY A 24 9.36 -11.29 1.14
CA GLY A 24 8.23 -10.44 0.81
C GLY A 24 7.96 -10.37 -0.69
N PHE A 25 8.44 -9.32 -1.36
CA PHE A 25 8.20 -9.08 -2.80
C PHE A 25 8.50 -10.28 -3.71
N PHE A 26 9.52 -11.09 -3.40
CA PHE A 26 9.88 -12.29 -4.18
C PHE A 26 9.36 -13.59 -3.56
N LEU A 27 8.56 -13.53 -2.49
CA LEU A 27 8.05 -14.70 -1.77
C LEU A 27 7.29 -15.67 -2.70
N PHE A 28 6.58 -15.13 -3.70
CA PHE A 28 5.88 -15.94 -4.70
C PHE A 28 6.82 -16.87 -5.48
N ALA A 29 8.10 -16.49 -5.70
CA ALA A 29 9.06 -17.29 -6.45
C ALA A 29 9.50 -18.56 -5.72
N GLY A 30 9.25 -18.65 -4.41
CA GLY A 30 9.50 -19.85 -3.61
C GLY A 30 8.40 -20.91 -3.69
N TYR A 31 7.25 -20.58 -4.29
CA TYR A 31 6.11 -21.49 -4.44
C TYR A 31 6.02 -22.08 -5.85
N ASP A 32 5.42 -23.28 -5.94
CA ASP A 32 5.17 -23.92 -7.23
C ASP A 32 4.16 -23.10 -8.07
N ARG A 33 4.42 -22.93 -9.37
CA ARG A 33 3.61 -22.07 -10.25
C ARG A 33 2.16 -22.53 -10.41
N GLY A 34 1.88 -23.82 -10.19
CA GLY A 34 0.53 -24.37 -10.19
C GLY A 34 -0.23 -24.17 -8.88
N SER A 35 0.44 -23.69 -7.84
CA SER A 35 -0.13 -23.56 -6.51
C SER A 35 -0.89 -22.24 -6.33
N LEU A 36 -2.00 -22.31 -5.60
CA LEU A 36 -2.76 -21.11 -5.19
C LEU A 36 -1.91 -20.06 -4.44
N PRO A 37 -0.97 -20.42 -3.51
CA PRO A 37 -0.13 -19.42 -2.86
C PRO A 37 0.78 -18.66 -3.83
N TYR A 38 1.28 -19.29 -4.91
CA TYR A 38 2.05 -18.58 -5.94
C TYR A 38 1.27 -17.41 -6.53
N TRP A 39 0.03 -17.65 -6.94
CA TRP A 39 -0.82 -16.62 -7.53
C TRP A 39 -1.24 -15.54 -6.52
N LEU A 40 -1.55 -15.92 -5.28
CA LEU A 40 -1.86 -14.96 -4.22
C LEU A 40 -0.70 -14.03 -3.92
N TYR A 41 0.50 -14.57 -3.67
CA TYR A 41 1.66 -13.74 -3.35
C TYR A 41 2.16 -12.93 -4.54
N MET A 42 2.01 -13.45 -5.77
CA MET A 42 2.31 -12.68 -6.97
C MET A 42 1.35 -11.48 -7.10
N PHE A 43 0.05 -11.69 -6.87
CA PHE A 43 -0.93 -10.61 -6.88
C PHE A 43 -0.62 -9.54 -5.82
N ILE A 44 -0.30 -9.96 -4.58
CA ILE A 44 0.11 -9.05 -3.50
C ILE A 44 1.38 -8.26 -3.88
N SER A 45 2.34 -8.92 -4.53
CA SER A 45 3.59 -8.28 -4.97
C SER A 45 3.34 -7.21 -6.03
N VAL A 46 2.42 -7.46 -6.97
CA VAL A 46 1.99 -6.45 -7.96
C VAL A 46 1.27 -5.29 -7.28
N LEU A 47 0.37 -5.57 -6.32
CA LEU A 47 -0.31 -4.54 -5.54
C LEU A 47 0.65 -3.66 -4.72
N CYS A 48 1.82 -4.17 -4.35
CA CYS A 48 2.79 -3.35 -3.63
C CYS A 48 3.29 -2.14 -4.43
N LYS A 49 3.16 -2.14 -5.77
CA LYS A 49 3.56 -0.99 -6.60
C LYS A 49 2.67 0.24 -6.45
N ILE A 50 1.43 0.07 -5.97
CA ILE A 50 0.56 1.22 -5.68
C ILE A 50 0.83 1.84 -4.30
N SER A 51 1.68 1.23 -3.47
CA SER A 51 1.92 1.67 -2.07
C SER A 51 2.46 3.10 -1.97
N VAL A 52 3.45 3.46 -2.79
CA VAL A 52 4.08 4.79 -2.81
C VAL A 52 3.09 5.91 -3.19
N PRO A 53 2.40 5.87 -4.36
CA PRO A 53 1.44 6.92 -4.70
C PRO A 53 0.29 7.01 -3.70
N LEU A 54 -0.11 5.88 -3.10
CA LEU A 54 -1.18 5.82 -2.11
C LEU A 54 -0.75 6.43 -0.77
N PHE A 55 0.52 6.24 -0.35
CA PHE A 55 1.10 6.93 0.80
C PHE A 55 1.17 8.46 0.59
N PHE A 56 1.62 8.91 -0.58
CA PHE A 56 1.63 10.34 -0.94
C PHE A 56 0.22 10.94 -0.97
N MET A 57 -0.76 10.21 -1.52
CA MET A 57 -2.15 10.66 -1.57
C MET A 57 -2.75 10.84 -0.18
N ILE A 58 -2.49 9.93 0.76
CA ILE A 58 -2.93 10.07 2.15
C ILE A 58 -2.27 11.27 2.83
N ALA A 59 -0.95 11.43 2.66
CA ALA A 59 -0.24 12.59 3.21
C ALA A 59 -0.82 13.91 2.67
N GLY A 60 -1.07 13.98 1.36
CA GLY A 60 -1.75 15.10 0.72
C GLY A 60 -3.15 15.33 1.26
N ALA A 61 -3.97 14.29 1.40
CA ALA A 61 -5.33 14.40 1.92
C ALA A 61 -5.37 14.88 3.39
N LEU A 62 -4.42 14.47 4.22
CA LEU A 62 -4.30 14.95 5.60
C LEU A 62 -3.84 16.42 5.67
N LEU A 63 -2.94 16.85 4.77
CA LEU A 63 -2.48 18.24 4.66
C LEU A 63 -3.58 19.16 4.10
N LEU A 64 -4.32 18.73 3.08
CA LEU A 64 -5.45 19.46 2.49
C LEU A 64 -6.61 19.63 3.48
N LYS A 65 -6.75 18.72 4.45
CA LYS A 65 -7.77 18.83 5.50
C LYS A 65 -7.48 19.93 6.53
N LYS A 66 -6.38 20.68 6.38
CA LYS A 66 -6.01 21.82 7.24
C LYS A 66 -6.61 23.17 6.81
N ASP A 67 -7.51 23.24 5.82
CA ASP A 67 -8.23 24.49 5.51
C ASP A 67 -9.68 24.26 5.03
N SER A 68 -10.52 23.62 5.84
CA SER A 68 -11.98 23.83 5.72
C SER A 68 -12.43 25.25 6.12
N SER A 69 -11.48 26.11 6.49
CA SER A 69 -11.63 27.57 6.60
C SER A 69 -10.91 28.30 5.44
N LEU A 70 -10.75 27.67 4.26
CA LEU A 70 -10.53 28.43 3.03
C LEU A 70 -11.66 29.46 2.95
N LYS A 71 -11.27 30.72 3.12
CA LYS A 71 -12.12 31.90 3.26
C LYS A 71 -13.34 31.79 2.34
N LYS A 72 -14.50 32.00 2.94
CA LYS A 72 -15.67 32.57 2.30
C LYS A 72 -15.20 33.80 1.50
N ILE A 73 -15.05 33.64 0.19
CA ILE A 73 -14.92 34.74 -0.77
C ILE A 73 -16.28 34.84 -1.44
#